data_AF-A0AAF0C874-F1
#
_entry.id   AF-A0AAF0C874-F1
#
_cell.length_a   1.000
_cell.length_b   1.000
_cell.length_c   1.000
_cell.angle_alpha   90.00
_cell.angle_beta   90.00
_cell.angle_gamma   90.00
#
_symmetry.space_group_name_H-M   'P 1'
#
loop_
_entity.id
_entity.type
_entity.pdbx_description
1 polymer ?
#
loop_
_entity_poly.entity_id
_entity_poly.type
_entity_poly.pdbx_seq_one_letter_code
_entity_poly.pdbx_strand_id
1 'polypeptide(L)'
;MVERIEATKVRLKLSESQEEQLAPLMEEYITARFKLLEKHGIKLSAGEKREKLSFSQLRAMSKDMKQLEESNNSKVAKILDEKQMEEYKKIQTENKKAFRNKIRNR
;
A
#
# COMPACT_ATOMS: atom_id res chain seq x y z
N MET A 1 -5.23 -8.78 -6.42
CA MET A 1 -4.03 -8.13 -5.81
C MET A 1 -2.79 -8.36 -6.64
N VAL A 2 -2.61 -9.56 -7.21
CA VAL A 2 -1.58 -9.88 -8.21
C VAL A 2 -1.51 -8.85 -9.35
N GLU A 3 -2.66 -8.45 -9.92
CA GLU A 3 -2.72 -7.43 -10.99
C GLU A 3 -2.08 -6.08 -10.65
N ARG A 4 -2.08 -5.68 -9.36
CA ARG A 4 -1.49 -4.40 -8.95
C ARG A 4 0.03 -4.46 -8.84
N ILE A 5 0.57 -5.65 -8.59
CA ILE A 5 2.01 -5.88 -8.51
C ILE A 5 2.59 -5.82 -9.93
N GLU A 6 2.00 -6.56 -10.88
CA GLU A 6 2.45 -6.56 -12.27
C GLU A 6 2.34 -5.18 -12.92
N ALA A 7 1.24 -4.46 -12.72
CA ALA A 7 1.10 -3.09 -13.23
C ALA A 7 2.16 -2.14 -12.64
N THR A 8 2.58 -2.35 -11.39
CA THR A 8 3.65 -1.57 -10.76
C THR A 8 5.01 -1.91 -11.38
N LYS A 9 5.30 -3.20 -11.61
CA LYS A 9 6.54 -3.65 -12.26
C LYS A 9 6.73 -3.03 -13.66
N VAL A 10 5.69 -3.11 -14.49
CA VAL A 10 5.70 -2.56 -15.86
C VAL A 10 5.91 -1.05 -15.85
N ARG A 11 5.22 -0.34 -14.95
CA ARG A 11 5.28 1.13 -14.88
C ARG A 11 6.62 1.64 -14.35
N LEU A 12 7.25 0.89 -13.45
CA LEU A 12 8.58 1.22 -12.92
C LEU A 12 9.74 0.76 -13.82
N LYS A 13 9.45 -0.03 -14.87
CA LYS A 13 10.46 -0.61 -15.77
C LYS A 13 11.60 -1.29 -14.99
N LEU A 14 11.22 -2.15 -14.04
CA LEU A 14 12.19 -2.83 -13.18
C LEU A 14 13.08 -3.76 -14.00
N SER A 15 14.37 -3.84 -13.64
CA SER A 15 15.22 -4.93 -14.11
C SER A 15 14.86 -6.23 -13.39
N GLU A 16 15.23 -7.38 -13.96
CA GLU A 16 15.01 -8.69 -13.32
C GLU A 16 15.58 -8.73 -11.90
N SER A 17 16.79 -8.19 -11.70
CA SER A 17 17.42 -8.11 -10.38
C SER A 17 16.64 -7.22 -9.40
N GLN A 18 16.09 -6.09 -9.87
CA GLN A 18 15.25 -5.24 -9.03
C GLN A 18 13.92 -5.94 -8.69
N GLU A 19 13.34 -6.70 -9.61
CA GLU A 19 12.12 -7.47 -9.36
C GLU A 19 12.32 -8.54 -8.29
N GLU A 20 13.41 -9.30 -8.36
CA GLU A 20 13.74 -10.34 -7.38
C GLU A 20 13.92 -9.75 -5.98
N GLN A 21 14.56 -8.57 -5.87
CA GLN A 21 14.75 -7.89 -4.60
C GLN A 21 13.46 -7.24 -4.08
N LEU A 22 12.59 -6.76 -4.96
CA LEU A 22 11.36 -6.08 -4.58
C LEU A 22 10.21 -7.03 -4.24
N ALA A 23 10.12 -8.19 -4.89
CA ALA A 23 9.05 -9.16 -4.66
C ALA A 23 8.82 -9.46 -3.16
N PRO A 24 9.84 -9.86 -2.36
CA PRO A 24 9.64 -10.13 -0.94
C PRO A 24 9.24 -8.89 -0.15
N LEU A 25 9.75 -7.69 -0.49
CA LEU A 25 9.36 -6.44 0.15
C LEU A 25 7.90 -6.08 -0.12
N MET A 26 7.42 -6.32 -1.34
CA MET A 26 6.02 -6.08 -1.70
C MET A 26 5.09 -7.03 -0.95
N GLU A 27 5.44 -8.30 -0.81
CA GLU A 27 4.65 -9.28 -0.05
C GLU A 27 4.61 -8.95 1.44
N GLU A 28 5.75 -8.60 2.03
CA GLU A 28 5.84 -8.11 3.41
C GLU A 28 4.94 -6.89 3.62
N TYR A 29 5.04 -5.90 2.74
CA TYR A 29 4.27 -4.67 2.82
C TYR A 29 2.77 -4.92 2.71
N ILE A 30 2.35 -5.78 1.77
CA ILE A 30 0.94 -6.16 1.61
C ILE A 30 0.43 -6.83 2.90
N THR A 31 1.17 -7.81 3.42
CA THR A 31 0.81 -8.54 4.64
C THR A 31 0.72 -7.60 5.84
N ALA A 32 1.71 -6.72 6.02
CA ALA A 32 1.70 -5.73 7.09
C ALA A 32 0.51 -4.76 6.98
N ARG A 33 0.18 -4.35 5.76
CA ARG A 33 -0.97 -3.48 5.49
C ARG A 33 -2.29 -4.17 5.83
N PHE A 34 -2.44 -5.45 5.53
CA PHE A 34 -3.62 -6.23 5.92
C PHE A 34 -3.78 -6.30 7.44
N LYS A 35 -2.73 -6.72 8.14
CA LYS A 35 -2.71 -6.78 9.61
C LYS A 35 -3.05 -5.42 10.22
N LEU A 36 -2.54 -4.34 9.63
CA LEU A 36 -2.83 -2.99 10.12
C LEU A 36 -4.29 -2.58 9.88
N LEU A 37 -4.87 -2.91 8.71
CA LEU A 37 -6.29 -2.69 8.46
C LEU A 37 -7.18 -3.46 9.44
N GLU A 38 -6.85 -4.72 9.72
CA GLU A 38 -7.55 -5.56 10.69
C GLU A 38 -7.46 -5.00 12.11
N LYS A 39 -6.28 -4.53 12.54
CA LYS A 39 -6.08 -3.83 13.83
C LYS A 39 -7.01 -2.62 13.98
N HIS A 40 -7.31 -1.93 12.89
CA HIS A 40 -8.24 -0.80 12.85
C HIS A 40 -9.70 -1.21 12.57
N GLY A 41 -10.03 -2.51 12.65
CA GLY A 41 -11.38 -3.03 12.48
C GLY A 41 -11.86 -3.11 11.03
N ILE A 42 -11.00 -2.83 10.05
CA ILE A 42 -11.33 -2.98 8.63
C ILE A 42 -11.04 -4.41 8.19
N LYS A 43 -12.07 -5.25 8.17
CA LYS A 43 -12.01 -6.54 7.49
C LYS A 43 -12.23 -6.36 6.00
N LEU A 44 -11.34 -6.90 5.17
CA LEU A 44 -11.45 -6.84 3.72
C LEU A 44 -12.30 -7.98 3.13
N SER A 45 -12.77 -8.94 3.94
CA SER A 45 -13.66 -10.03 3.55
C SER A 45 -15.02 -9.54 3.01
N ALA A 46 -15.60 -10.31 2.10
CA ALA A 46 -16.92 -10.10 1.55
C ALA A 46 -17.98 -10.60 2.54
N GLY A 47 -18.98 -9.77 2.87
CA GLY A 47 -20.19 -10.21 3.59
C GLY A 47 -20.45 -9.57 4.96
N GLU A 48 -19.45 -9.04 5.66
CA GLU A 48 -19.70 -8.40 6.97
C GLU A 48 -20.09 -6.91 6.83
N LYS A 49 -21.13 -6.48 7.56
CA LYS A 49 -21.46 -5.05 7.75
C LYS A 49 -20.25 -4.37 8.40
N ARG A 50 -19.53 -3.59 7.62
CA ARG A 50 -18.38 -2.81 8.12
C ARG A 50 -18.93 -1.59 8.82
N GLU A 51 -18.71 -1.48 10.13
CA GLU A 51 -19.03 -0.26 10.88
C GLU A 51 -18.29 0.94 10.28
N LYS A 52 -18.97 2.08 10.19
CA LYS A 52 -18.33 3.32 9.74
C LYS A 52 -17.31 3.73 10.78
N LEU A 53 -16.04 3.78 10.39
CA LEU A 53 -14.97 4.28 11.25
C LEU A 53 -15.23 5.74 11.62
N SER A 54 -15.05 6.04 12.90
CA SER A 54 -15.10 7.42 13.39
C SER A 54 -13.91 8.23 12.85
N PHE A 55 -14.01 9.55 12.93
CA PHE A 55 -12.93 10.43 12.46
C PHE A 55 -11.61 10.23 13.23
N SER A 56 -11.67 9.90 14.52
CA SER A 56 -10.47 9.60 15.31
C SER A 56 -9.84 8.27 14.89
N GLN A 57 -10.64 7.24 14.63
CA GLN A 57 -10.16 5.95 14.11
C GLN A 57 -9.54 6.10 12.71
N LEU A 58 -10.16 6.87 11.83
CA LEU A 58 -9.61 7.18 10.50
C LEU A 58 -8.25 7.91 10.60
N ARG A 59 -8.13 8.86 11.54
CA ARG A 59 -6.86 9.57 11.78
C ARG A 59 -5.79 8.65 12.33
N ALA A 60 -6.11 7.80 13.31
CA ALA A 60 -5.18 6.83 13.86
C ALA A 60 -4.69 5.83 12.79
N MET A 61 -5.62 5.26 12.01
CA MET A 61 -5.29 4.40 10.88
C MET A 61 -4.39 5.11 9.86
N SER A 62 -4.70 6.37 9.52
CA SER A 62 -3.88 7.12 8.57
C SER A 62 -2.46 7.37 9.08
N LYS A 63 -2.27 7.53 10.39
CA LYS A 63 -0.95 7.69 10.99
C LYS A 63 -0.15 6.39 10.90
N ASP A 64 -0.73 5.28 11.31
CA ASP A 64 -0.05 3.97 11.27
C ASP A 64 0.27 3.57 9.82
N MET A 65 -0.65 3.82 8.88
CA MET A 65 -0.43 3.55 7.46
C MET A 65 0.74 4.37 6.90
N LYS A 66 0.85 5.64 7.30
CA LYS A 66 1.95 6.51 6.88
C LYS A 66 3.29 6.01 7.41
N GLN A 67 3.34 5.57 8.67
CA GLN A 67 4.57 5.01 9.25
C GLN A 67 5.00 3.72 8.54
N LEU A 68 4.05 2.83 8.21
CA LEU A 68 4.33 1.64 7.43
C LEU A 68 4.84 1.98 6.02
N GLU A 69 4.23 2.96 5.37
CA GLU A 69 4.62 3.45 4.04
C GLU A 69 6.04 4.06 4.06
N GLU A 70 6.37 4.89 5.04
CA GLU A 70 7.70 5.48 5.19
C GLU A 70 8.77 4.41 5.45
N SER A 71 8.47 3.43 6.31
CA SER A 71 9.37 2.30 6.57
C SER A 71 9.58 1.44 5.33
N ASN A 72 8.56 1.25 4.49
CA ASN A 72 8.70 0.49 3.25
C ASN A 72 9.47 1.29 2.20
N ASN A 73 9.19 2.59 2.08
CA ASN A 73 9.85 3.47 1.12
C ASN A 73 11.36 3.57 1.37
N SER A 74 11.81 3.53 2.62
CA SER A 74 13.24 3.51 2.94
C SER A 74 13.94 2.20 2.53
N LYS A 75 13.23 1.07 2.55
CA LYS A 75 13.74 -0.21 2.02
C LYS A 75 13.77 -0.20 0.49
N VAL A 76 12.68 0.23 -0.14
CA VAL A 76 12.53 0.29 -1.60
C VAL A 76 13.51 1.28 -2.25
N ALA A 77 13.81 2.41 -1.59
CA ALA A 77 14.78 3.40 -2.07
C ALA A 77 16.23 2.88 -2.14
N LYS A 78 16.53 1.72 -1.55
CA LYS A 78 17.83 1.05 -1.70
C LYS A 78 17.95 0.24 -2.99
N ILE A 79 16.82 -0.01 -3.67
CA ILE A 79 16.71 -0.87 -4.85
C ILE A 79 16.35 -0.04 -6.09
N LEU A 80 15.45 0.92 -5.92
CA LEU A 80 14.99 1.82 -6.97
C LEU A 80 15.88 3.06 -7.08
N ASP A 81 16.09 3.51 -8.31
CA ASP A 81 16.67 4.83 -8.55
C ASP A 81 15.68 5.97 -8.21
N GLU A 82 16.15 7.22 -8.28
CA GLU A 82 15.35 8.39 -7.94
C GLU A 82 14.09 8.54 -8.82
N LYS A 83 14.19 8.28 -10.13
CA LYS A 83 13.07 8.39 -11.07
C LYS A 83 12.03 7.30 -10.82
N GLN A 84 12.50 6.07 -10.57
CA GLN A 84 11.65 4.95 -10.20
C GLN A 84 10.98 5.19 -8.85
N MET A 85 11.68 5.79 -7.88
CA MET A 85 11.11 6.16 -6.58
C MET A 85 10.02 7.24 -6.69
N GLU A 86 10.20 8.24 -7.57
CA GLU A 86 9.14 9.23 -7.83
C GLU A 86 7.90 8.57 -8.40
N GLU A 87 8.04 7.70 -9.39
CA GLU A 87 6.91 7.02 -10.01
C GLU A 87 6.23 6.06 -9.01
N TYR A 88 7.01 5.39 -8.18
CA TYR A 88 6.49 4.54 -7.11
C TYR A 88 5.62 5.33 -6.12
N LYS A 89 6.05 6.53 -5.71
CA LYS A 89 5.26 7.43 -4.86
C LYS A 89 3.95 7.89 -5.53
N LYS A 90 3.95 8.10 -6.85
CA LYS A 90 2.72 8.41 -7.61
C LYS A 90 1.74 7.24 -7.56
N ILE A 91 2.22 6.03 -7.81
CA ILE A 91 1.41 4.79 -7.73
C ILE A 91 0.82 4.63 -6.32
N GLN A 92 1.60 4.87 -5.26
CA GLN A 92 1.09 4.85 -3.88
C GLN A 92 -0.02 5.89 -3.64
N THR A 93 0.17 7.11 -4.15
CA THR A 93 -0.81 8.20 -4.02
C THR A 93 -2.13 7.88 -4.74
N GLU A 94 -2.05 7.37 -5.97
CA GLU A 94 -3.21 6.91 -6.75
C GLU A 94 -3.96 5.80 -6.02
N ASN A 95 -3.22 4.81 -5.50
CA ASN A 95 -3.79 3.71 -4.72
C ASN A 95 -4.48 4.19 -3.44
N LYS A 96 -3.89 5.16 -2.74
CA LYS A 96 -4.46 5.78 -1.54
C LYS A 96 -5.73 6.56 -1.87
N LYS A 97 -5.78 7.26 -3.01
CA LYS A 97 -6.99 7.98 -3.47
C LYS A 97 -8.11 6.98 -3.81
N ALA A 98 -7.81 5.93 -4.57
CA ALA A 98 -8.77 4.88 -4.90
C ALA A 98 -9.34 4.20 -3.64
N PHE A 99 -8.47 3.89 -2.66
CA PHE A 99 -8.89 3.31 -1.38
C PHE A 99 -9.79 4.26 -0.58
N ARG A 100 -9.42 5.54 -0.47
CA ARG A 100 -10.24 6.56 0.20
C ARG A 100 -11.63 6.69 -0.44
N ASN A 101 -11.70 6.70 -1.77
CA ASN A 101 -12.98 6.73 -2.48
C ASN A 101 -13.83 5.49 -2.16
N LYS A 102 -13.22 4.30 -2.11
CA LYS A 102 -13.91 3.05 -1.75
C LYS A 102 -14.42 3.04 -0.30
N ILE A 103 -13.76 3.75 0.62
CA ILE A 103 -14.23 3.90 2.00
C ILE A 103 -15.32 4.97 2.10
N ARG A 104 -15.18 6.10 1.40
CA ARG A 104 -16.07 7.27 1.52
C ARG A 104 -17.37 7.11 0.75
N ASN A 105 -17.35 6.48 -0.43
CA ASN A 105 -18.54 6.27 -1.27
C ASN A 105 -19.34 5.02 -0.81
N ARG A 106 -19.43 4.80 0.50
CA ARG A 106 -20.16 3.70 1.16
C ARG A 106 -21.24 4.23 2.09
#